data_AF-A0A5E7YXM8-F1
#
_entry.id   AF-A0A5E7YXM8-F1
#
_cell.length_a   1.000
_cell.length_b   1.000
_cell.length_c   1.000
_cell.angle_alpha   90.00
_cell.angle_beta   90.00
_cell.angle_gamma   90.00
#
_symmetry.space_group_name_H-M   'P 1'
#
loop_
_entity.id
_entity.type
_entity.pdbx_description
1 polymer ?
#
loop_
_entity_poly.entity_id
_entity_poly.type
_entity_poly.pdbx_seq_one_letter_code
_entity_poly.pdbx_strand_id
1 'polypeptide(L)'
;MVRHLGWTVWASLALVAAPAFADVKAGVDLWAKGDWKGAIDQWRQPAIAGDADAQFNMGKAYQLGRGVPLDPSIAEGWFKKAAMQGHPQAEANLGLALFQDGKTDAALPWLDKAAKRDERRAQLVLGTMLFNGDGVPKDYPRAYALVTRSSQQGLPQAAGTLAQMDRFIPADQRARGTEMAKQIESDAKFAALGSAPIVPNAPDEALGTKPLAGVAPVKTATPAKTPPAVKAAAKSAQAKPVSATTAKAEAKPAPKPETPKPAILASGGKWRIQLGAFKADGAAQAQWKKLAGRMSGASPSYEKAGPVTRLVATGFASSTQANQACAAAKKAGAACLVIAP
;
A
#
# COMPACT_ATOMS: atom_id res chain seq x y z
N MET A 1 -83.70 13.02 -2.95
CA MET A 1 -82.29 13.46 -2.97
C MET A 1 -81.82 13.34 -1.53
N VAL A 2 -80.86 12.51 -1.12
CA VAL A 2 -79.49 12.29 -1.63
C VAL A 2 -79.06 10.86 -1.20
N ARG A 3 -78.33 10.15 -2.07
CA ARG A 3 -77.70 8.84 -1.81
C ARG A 3 -76.37 9.06 -1.10
N HIS A 4 -76.13 8.42 0.05
CA HIS A 4 -74.78 8.30 0.61
C HIS A 4 -74.23 6.90 0.34
N LEU A 5 -73.27 6.84 -0.58
CA LEU A 5 -72.46 5.68 -0.92
C LEU A 5 -71.35 5.58 0.13
N GLY A 6 -71.41 4.58 1.01
CA GLY A 6 -70.32 4.28 1.94
C GLY A 6 -69.17 3.61 1.20
N TRP A 7 -68.05 4.32 1.04
CA TRP A 7 -66.79 3.73 0.60
C TRP A 7 -65.95 3.34 1.81
N THR A 8 -65.90 2.05 2.12
CA THR A 8 -64.90 1.48 3.01
C THR A 8 -63.58 1.35 2.26
N VAL A 9 -62.66 2.29 2.50
CA VAL A 9 -61.27 2.18 2.06
C VAL A 9 -60.55 1.23 3.02
N TRP A 10 -60.19 0.04 2.53
CA TRP A 10 -59.27 -0.85 3.23
C TRP A 10 -57.86 -0.30 3.05
N ALA A 11 -57.32 0.35 4.08
CA ALA A 11 -55.92 0.72 4.13
C ALA A 11 -55.09 -0.54 4.41
N SER A 12 -54.64 -1.20 3.35
CA SER A 12 -53.66 -2.29 3.44
C SER A 12 -52.32 -1.73 3.92
N LEU A 13 -52.05 -1.86 5.22
CA LEU A 13 -50.75 -1.56 5.81
C LEU A 13 -49.76 -2.66 5.35
N ALA A 14 -49.07 -2.42 4.23
CA ALA A 14 -47.95 -3.25 3.82
C ALA A 14 -46.80 -3.03 4.82
N LEU A 15 -46.59 -3.98 5.74
CA LEU A 15 -45.34 -4.08 6.49
C LEU A 15 -44.23 -4.38 5.48
N VAL A 16 -43.51 -3.33 5.07
CA VAL A 16 -42.20 -3.51 4.45
C VAL A 16 -41.26 -3.93 5.58
N ALA A 17 -41.04 -5.24 5.71
CA ALA A 17 -39.99 -5.75 6.58
C ALA A 17 -38.65 -5.25 6.03
N ALA A 18 -38.05 -4.26 6.70
CA ALA A 18 -36.66 -3.90 6.46
C ALA A 18 -35.81 -5.15 6.67
N PRO A 19 -34.85 -5.47 5.78
CA PRO A 19 -33.99 -6.62 5.98
C PRO A 19 -33.29 -6.44 7.32
N ALA A 20 -33.44 -7.42 8.21
CA ALA A 20 -32.67 -7.48 9.44
C ALA A 20 -31.20 -7.53 9.02
N PHE A 21 -30.49 -6.41 9.16
CA PHE A 21 -29.04 -6.40 9.05
C PHE A 21 -28.55 -7.48 10.00
N ALA A 22 -27.95 -8.55 9.47
CA ALA A 22 -27.22 -9.48 10.30
C ALA A 22 -26.27 -8.63 11.13
N ASP A 23 -26.45 -8.67 12.45
CA ASP A 23 -25.89 -7.65 13.32
C ASP A 23 -24.37 -7.80 13.29
N VAL A 24 -23.66 -6.85 12.66
CA VAL A 24 -22.19 -6.85 12.60
C VAL A 24 -21.61 -6.95 14.01
N LYS A 25 -22.32 -6.39 14.99
CA LYS A 25 -22.02 -6.50 16.41
C LYS A 25 -22.12 -7.94 16.93
N ALA A 26 -23.11 -8.74 16.49
CA ALA A 26 -23.19 -10.15 16.88
C ALA A 26 -21.94 -10.93 16.44
N GLY A 27 -21.41 -10.64 15.24
CA GLY A 27 -20.13 -11.20 14.82
C GLY A 27 -18.96 -10.74 15.69
N VAL A 28 -18.93 -9.47 16.12
CA VAL A 28 -17.92 -8.94 17.06
C VAL A 28 -18.02 -9.61 18.44
N ASP A 29 -19.24 -9.84 18.93
CA ASP A 29 -19.47 -10.52 20.20
C ASP A 29 -19.02 -11.99 20.13
N LEU A 30 -19.23 -12.68 19.00
CA LEU A 30 -18.72 -14.04 18.77
C LEU A 30 -17.19 -14.06 18.67
N TRP A 31 -16.61 -13.08 17.97
CA TRP A 31 -15.17 -12.90 17.89
C TRP A 31 -14.56 -12.70 19.28
N ALA A 32 -15.11 -11.82 20.12
CA ALA A 32 -14.63 -11.61 21.48
C ALA A 32 -14.66 -12.88 22.36
N LYS A 33 -15.56 -13.82 22.06
CA LYS A 33 -15.67 -15.13 22.73
C LYS A 33 -14.73 -16.20 22.15
N GLY A 34 -14.00 -15.89 21.08
CA GLY A 34 -13.15 -16.84 20.36
C GLY A 34 -13.89 -17.74 19.36
N ASP A 35 -15.19 -17.51 19.12
CA ASP A 35 -15.94 -18.20 18.08
C ASP A 35 -15.71 -17.50 16.72
N TRP A 36 -14.52 -17.75 16.16
CA TRP A 36 -14.11 -17.15 14.91
C TRP A 36 -14.96 -17.58 13.72
N LYS A 37 -15.43 -18.83 13.71
CA LYS A 37 -16.26 -19.34 12.62
C LYS A 37 -17.64 -18.68 12.64
N GLY A 38 -18.27 -18.63 13.82
CA GLY A 38 -19.53 -17.92 13.99
C GLY A 38 -19.44 -16.44 13.62
N ALA A 39 -18.34 -15.77 14.01
CA ALA A 39 -18.10 -14.38 13.63
C ALA A 39 -18.04 -14.19 12.10
N ILE A 40 -17.32 -15.06 11.38
CA ILE A 40 -17.25 -15.05 9.93
C ILE A 40 -18.62 -15.25 9.28
N ASP A 41 -19.42 -16.17 9.83
CA ASP A 41 -20.76 -16.46 9.30
C ASP A 41 -21.69 -15.24 9.45
N GLN A 42 -21.57 -14.48 10.55
CA GLN A 42 -22.30 -13.22 10.74
C GLN A 42 -21.82 -12.09 9.82
N TRP A 43 -20.51 -11.95 9.62
CA TRP A 43 -19.96 -10.83 8.82
C TRP A 43 -20.01 -11.03 7.32
N ARG A 44 -20.06 -12.28 6.83
CA ARG A 44 -19.91 -12.57 5.39
C ARG A 44 -20.98 -11.88 4.54
N GLN A 45 -22.25 -12.01 4.88
CA GLN A 45 -23.33 -11.44 4.07
C GLN A 45 -23.34 -9.90 4.12
N PRO A 46 -23.25 -9.23 5.29
CA PRO A 46 -23.10 -7.78 5.34
C PRO A 46 -21.88 -7.27 4.56
N ALA A 47 -20.74 -7.95 4.66
CA ALA A 47 -19.53 -7.55 3.94
C ALA A 47 -19.70 -7.61 2.41
N ILE A 48 -20.40 -8.64 1.91
CA ILE A 48 -20.78 -8.77 0.49
C ILE A 48 -21.78 -7.68 0.09
N ALA A 49 -22.72 -7.35 0.97
CA ALA A 49 -23.73 -6.31 0.75
C ALA A 49 -23.17 -4.89 0.80
N GLY A 50 -21.91 -4.71 1.21
CA GLY A 50 -21.23 -3.41 1.19
C GLY A 50 -20.95 -2.82 2.57
N ASP A 51 -21.37 -3.47 3.66
CA ASP A 51 -21.17 -2.95 5.00
C ASP A 51 -19.68 -2.78 5.34
N ALA A 52 -19.27 -1.55 5.65
CA ALA A 52 -17.86 -1.19 5.80
C ALA A 52 -17.22 -1.81 7.06
N ASP A 53 -17.97 -1.94 8.17
CA ASP A 53 -17.50 -2.56 9.40
C ASP A 53 -17.32 -4.08 9.19
N ALA A 54 -18.28 -4.74 8.56
CA ALA A 54 -18.18 -6.15 8.21
C ALA A 54 -17.03 -6.41 7.22
N GLN A 55 -16.83 -5.55 6.22
CA GLN A 55 -15.67 -5.63 5.32
C GLN A 55 -14.36 -5.48 6.10
N PHE A 56 -14.27 -4.53 7.02
CA PHE A 56 -13.10 -4.38 7.88
C PHE A 56 -12.85 -5.65 8.72
N ASN A 57 -13.89 -6.18 9.36
CA ASN A 57 -13.80 -7.38 10.20
C ASN A 57 -13.41 -8.63 9.39
N MET A 58 -13.93 -8.80 8.16
CA MET A 58 -13.49 -9.83 7.23
C MET A 58 -12.00 -9.65 6.86
N GLY A 59 -11.55 -8.41 6.62
CA GLY A 59 -10.15 -8.10 6.38
C GLY A 59 -9.25 -8.52 7.56
N LYS A 60 -9.65 -8.20 8.79
CA LYS A 60 -8.96 -8.63 10.01
C LYS A 60 -8.90 -10.16 10.13
N ALA A 61 -9.98 -10.86 9.81
CA ALA A 61 -10.02 -12.31 9.90
C ALA A 61 -9.02 -12.99 8.94
N TYR A 62 -8.94 -12.52 7.69
CA TYR A 62 -7.94 -13.00 6.72
C TYR A 62 -6.51 -12.59 7.08
N GLN A 63 -6.31 -11.39 7.65
CA GLN A 63 -5.00 -10.93 8.14
C GLN A 63 -4.47 -11.82 9.27
N LEU A 64 -5.37 -12.29 10.16
CA LEU A 64 -5.02 -13.07 11.34
C LEU A 64 -5.12 -14.59 11.13
N GLY A 65 -5.76 -15.04 10.05
CA GLY A 65 -6.07 -16.45 9.83
C GLY A 65 -7.06 -17.04 10.85
N ARG A 66 -7.98 -16.23 11.37
CA ARG A 66 -8.97 -16.64 12.38
C ARG A 66 -10.32 -16.88 11.72
N GLY A 67 -10.86 -18.10 11.83
CA GLY A 67 -12.12 -18.49 11.20
C GLY A 67 -12.06 -18.65 9.67
N VAL A 68 -10.97 -18.19 9.03
CA VAL A 68 -10.62 -18.34 7.62
C VAL A 68 -9.12 -18.60 7.47
N PRO A 69 -8.64 -19.21 6.37
CA PRO A 69 -7.21 -19.32 6.10
C PRO A 69 -6.53 -17.94 6.07
N LEU A 70 -5.31 -17.86 6.60
CA LEU A 70 -4.50 -16.64 6.54
C LEU A 70 -4.21 -16.28 5.08
N ASP A 71 -4.64 -15.10 4.65
CA ASP A 71 -4.42 -14.59 3.30
C ASP A 71 -4.34 -13.05 3.30
N PRO A 72 -3.12 -12.47 3.33
CA PRO A 72 -2.93 -11.03 3.33
C PRO A 72 -3.46 -10.33 2.08
N SER A 73 -3.51 -11.03 0.93
CA SER A 73 -4.01 -10.44 -0.32
C SER A 73 -5.54 -10.31 -0.29
N ILE A 74 -6.24 -11.31 0.25
CA ILE A 74 -7.69 -11.19 0.49
C ILE A 74 -7.98 -10.13 1.57
N ALA A 75 -7.17 -10.06 2.62
CA ALA A 75 -7.29 -9.02 3.64
C ALA A 75 -7.14 -7.60 3.05
N GLU A 76 -6.12 -7.36 2.21
CA GLU A 76 -5.93 -6.10 1.49
C GLU A 76 -7.17 -5.74 0.68
N GLY A 77 -7.75 -6.70 -0.05
CA GLY A 77 -8.96 -6.50 -0.84
C GLY A 77 -10.17 -6.07 0.00
N TRP A 78 -10.36 -6.65 1.18
CA TRP A 78 -11.42 -6.26 2.11
C TRP A 78 -11.17 -4.90 2.75
N PHE A 79 -9.95 -4.64 3.23
CA PHE A 79 -9.59 -3.33 3.77
C PHE A 79 -9.75 -2.23 2.72
N LYS A 80 -9.38 -2.49 1.46
CA LYS A 80 -9.57 -1.53 0.37
C LYS A 80 -11.03 -1.16 0.17
N LYS A 81 -11.96 -2.12 0.20
CA LYS A 81 -13.39 -1.84 0.07
C LYS A 81 -13.89 -0.97 1.23
N ALA A 82 -13.56 -1.30 2.47
CA ALA A 82 -13.96 -0.51 3.63
C ALA A 82 -13.30 0.89 3.64
N ALA A 83 -12.02 0.98 3.28
CA ALA A 83 -11.26 2.23 3.21
C ALA A 83 -11.80 3.19 2.13
N MET A 84 -12.26 2.66 1.00
CA MET A 84 -12.93 3.47 -0.04
C MET A 84 -14.24 4.10 0.44
N GLN A 85 -14.86 3.54 1.47
CA GLN A 85 -16.04 4.10 2.14
C GLN A 85 -15.68 5.06 3.29
N GLY A 86 -14.39 5.31 3.51
CA GLY A 86 -13.90 6.20 4.57
C GLY A 86 -13.76 5.53 5.94
N HIS A 87 -13.83 4.19 6.02
CA HIS A 87 -13.71 3.46 7.28
C HIS A 87 -12.31 3.66 7.92
N PRO A 88 -12.19 4.36 9.07
CA PRO A 88 -10.90 4.84 9.58
C PRO A 88 -9.87 3.73 9.84
N GLN A 89 -10.30 2.64 10.50
CA GLN A 89 -9.38 1.54 10.81
C GLN A 89 -8.97 0.77 9.54
N ALA A 90 -9.80 0.77 8.49
CA ALA A 90 -9.48 0.08 7.25
C ALA A 90 -8.46 0.88 6.45
N GLU A 91 -8.57 2.21 6.41
CA GLU A 91 -7.55 3.08 5.82
C GLU A 91 -6.18 2.88 6.48
N ALA A 92 -6.14 2.86 7.82
CA ALA A 92 -4.90 2.63 8.56
C ALA A 92 -4.30 1.24 8.26
N ASN A 93 -5.10 0.18 8.31
CA ASN A 93 -4.63 -1.18 8.03
C ASN A 93 -4.21 -1.37 6.58
N LEU A 94 -4.92 -0.76 5.63
CA LEU A 94 -4.54 -0.78 4.21
C LEU A 94 -3.23 -0.05 3.98
N GLY A 95 -3.06 1.16 4.54
CA GLY A 95 -1.82 1.92 4.44
C GLY A 95 -0.63 1.16 5.00
N LEU A 96 -0.77 0.56 6.18
CA LEU A 96 0.26 -0.28 6.80
C LEU A 96 0.59 -1.52 5.95
N ALA A 97 -0.42 -2.24 5.44
CA ALA A 97 -0.22 -3.43 4.63
C ALA A 97 0.49 -3.10 3.30
N LEU A 98 0.06 -2.04 2.61
CA LEU A 98 0.71 -1.59 1.37
C LEU A 98 2.17 -1.18 1.63
N PHE A 99 2.43 -0.49 2.74
CA PHE A 99 3.79 -0.12 3.12
C PHE A 99 4.67 -1.34 3.42
N GLN A 100 4.15 -2.31 4.15
CA GLN A 100 4.81 -3.59 4.44
C GLN A 100 5.18 -4.37 3.18
N ASP A 101 4.33 -4.30 2.16
CA ASP A 101 4.54 -4.89 0.83
C ASP A 101 5.50 -4.06 -0.05
N GLY A 102 6.04 -2.96 0.45
CA GLY A 102 6.93 -2.06 -0.30
C GLY A 102 6.22 -1.18 -1.33
N LYS A 103 4.89 -1.12 -1.32
CA LYS A 103 4.05 -0.30 -2.21
C LYS A 103 3.91 1.12 -1.65
N THR A 104 5.01 1.81 -1.40
CA THR A 104 5.06 3.10 -0.68
C THR A 104 4.15 4.16 -1.30
N ASP A 105 4.11 4.26 -2.62
CA ASP A 105 3.32 5.28 -3.33
C ASP A 105 1.80 5.03 -3.16
N ALA A 106 1.41 3.75 -3.15
CA ALA A 106 0.03 3.35 -2.90
C ALA A 106 -0.34 3.51 -1.42
N ALA A 107 0.60 3.30 -0.51
CA ALA A 107 0.41 3.42 0.93
C ALA A 107 0.23 4.89 1.39
N LEU A 108 1.02 5.80 0.81
CA LEU A 108 1.10 7.20 1.19
C LEU A 108 -0.26 7.90 1.39
N PRO A 109 -1.22 7.86 0.45
CA PRO A 109 -2.50 8.54 0.63
C PRO A 109 -3.32 7.96 1.81
N TRP A 110 -3.22 6.66 2.08
CA TRP A 110 -3.93 6.02 3.20
C TRP A 110 -3.27 6.30 4.54
N LEU A 111 -1.93 6.27 4.58
CA LEU A 111 -1.15 6.64 5.76
C LEU A 111 -1.35 8.11 6.13
N ASP A 112 -1.42 9.01 5.14
CA ASP A 112 -1.68 10.42 5.36
C ASP A 112 -3.07 10.67 5.98
N LYS A 113 -4.11 10.02 5.44
CA LYS A 113 -5.46 10.09 6.01
C LYS A 113 -5.51 9.53 7.43
N ALA A 114 -4.94 8.36 7.65
CA ALA A 114 -4.90 7.72 8.96
C ALA A 114 -4.13 8.56 9.99
N ALA A 115 -2.98 9.14 9.61
CA ALA A 115 -2.20 10.00 10.48
C ALA A 115 -2.93 11.30 10.87
N LYS A 116 -3.71 11.88 9.94
CA LYS A 116 -4.59 13.04 10.20
C LYS A 116 -5.76 12.70 11.14
N ARG A 117 -6.16 11.43 11.19
CA ARG A 117 -7.14 10.91 12.16
C ARG A 117 -6.48 10.43 13.47
N ASP A 118 -5.29 10.96 13.75
CA ASP A 118 -4.48 10.67 14.94
C ASP A 118 -4.10 9.19 15.11
N GLU A 119 -4.09 8.38 14.04
CA GLU A 119 -3.70 6.96 14.16
C GLU A 119 -2.19 6.83 14.37
N ARG A 120 -1.80 6.43 15.58
CA ARG A 120 -0.40 6.44 16.04
C ARG A 120 0.56 5.59 15.20
N ARG A 121 0.13 4.46 14.62
CA ARG A 121 1.01 3.61 13.80
C ARG A 121 1.26 4.25 12.44
N ALA A 122 0.23 4.79 11.81
CA ALA A 122 0.33 5.53 10.56
C ALA A 122 1.21 6.78 10.73
N GLN A 123 1.09 7.50 11.86
CA GLN A 123 1.99 8.61 12.20
C GLN A 123 3.46 8.16 12.27
N LEU A 124 3.77 7.03 12.94
CA LEU A 124 5.13 6.48 12.99
C LEU A 124 5.65 6.13 11.59
N VAL A 125 4.85 5.41 10.79
CA VAL A 125 5.24 4.98 9.44
C VAL A 125 5.46 6.18 8.53
N LEU A 126 4.48 7.08 8.43
CA LEU A 126 4.57 8.27 7.58
C LEU A 126 5.70 9.20 8.01
N GLY A 127 5.88 9.39 9.32
CA GLY A 127 6.99 10.18 9.85
C GLY A 127 8.35 9.58 9.46
N THR A 128 8.48 8.25 9.50
CA THR A 128 9.70 7.57 9.06
C THR A 128 9.91 7.67 7.54
N MET A 129 8.84 7.57 6.74
CA MET A 129 8.89 7.76 5.28
C MET A 129 9.39 9.17 4.92
N LEU A 130 8.84 10.19 5.57
CA LEU A 130 9.26 11.60 5.39
C LEU A 130 10.69 11.86 5.87
N PHE A 131 11.19 11.12 6.85
CA PHE A 131 12.57 11.24 7.27
C PHE A 131 13.53 10.60 6.26
N ASN A 132 13.23 9.37 5.84
CA ASN A 132 14.08 8.60 4.94
C ASN A 132 14.00 9.06 3.48
N GLY A 133 12.88 9.67 3.09
CA GLY A 133 12.55 9.94 1.68
C GLY A 133 11.99 8.71 0.95
N ASP A 134 11.30 7.81 1.66
CA ASP A 134 10.79 6.56 1.11
C ASP A 134 9.46 6.80 0.38
N GLY A 135 9.48 6.94 -0.95
CA GLY A 135 8.29 7.20 -1.78
C GLY A 135 7.65 8.58 -1.59
N VAL A 136 8.31 9.46 -0.83
CA VAL A 136 7.87 10.84 -0.55
C VAL A 136 9.10 11.74 -0.35
N PRO A 137 9.08 13.03 -0.76
CA PRO A 137 10.16 13.95 -0.45
C PRO A 137 10.42 14.07 1.05
N LYS A 138 11.67 14.32 1.41
CA LYS A 138 12.03 14.51 2.82
C LYS A 138 11.41 15.78 3.39
N ASP A 139 10.85 15.67 4.58
CA ASP A 139 10.30 16.78 5.36
C ASP A 139 10.59 16.53 6.84
N TYR A 140 11.72 17.03 7.33
CA TYR A 140 12.15 16.73 8.69
C TYR A 140 11.24 17.34 9.78
N PRO A 141 10.75 18.58 9.68
CA PRO A 141 9.80 19.11 10.66
C PRO A 141 8.54 18.24 10.74
N ARG A 142 7.93 17.88 9.61
CA ARG A 142 6.72 17.06 9.60
C ARG A 142 6.99 15.63 10.05
N ALA A 143 8.13 15.05 9.65
CA ALA A 143 8.57 13.75 10.11
C ALA A 143 8.68 13.71 11.63
N TYR A 144 9.40 14.68 12.21
CA TYR A 144 9.60 14.79 13.64
C TYR A 144 8.27 15.01 14.39
N ALA A 145 7.36 15.82 13.83
CA ALA A 145 6.05 16.07 14.40
C ALA A 145 5.21 14.78 14.51
N LEU A 146 5.11 14.02 13.43
CA LEU A 146 4.33 12.78 13.38
C LEU A 146 4.88 11.71 14.32
N VAL A 147 6.20 11.50 14.35
CA VAL A 147 6.81 10.52 15.26
C VAL A 147 6.68 10.99 16.73
N THR A 148 6.77 12.30 16.99
CA THR A 148 6.51 12.87 18.33
C THR A 148 5.09 12.56 18.80
N ARG A 149 4.09 12.79 17.95
CA ARG A 149 2.69 12.45 18.25
C ARG A 149 2.48 10.96 18.50
N SER A 150 3.06 10.11 17.66
CA SER A 150 3.01 8.66 17.84
C SER A 150 3.61 8.22 19.19
N SER A 151 4.74 8.82 19.59
CA SER A 151 5.39 8.56 20.87
C SER A 151 4.56 9.03 22.06
N GLN A 152 3.93 10.21 21.98
CA GLN A 152 3.04 10.73 23.03
C GLN A 152 1.79 9.87 23.22
N GLN A 153 1.33 9.20 22.16
CA GLN A 153 0.25 8.21 22.21
C GLN A 153 0.70 6.83 22.74
N GLY A 154 1.94 6.72 23.22
CA GLY A 154 2.45 5.53 23.90
C GLY A 154 2.95 4.43 22.97
N LEU A 155 3.21 4.69 21.69
CA LEU A 155 3.79 3.68 20.80
C LEU A 155 5.31 3.54 21.08
N PRO A 156 5.79 2.42 21.66
CA PRO A 156 7.17 2.34 22.16
C PRO A 156 8.23 2.48 21.07
N GLN A 157 7.91 2.01 19.86
CA GLN A 157 8.78 2.09 18.68
C GLN A 157 9.07 3.55 18.29
N ALA A 158 8.12 4.47 18.51
CA ALA A 158 8.26 5.86 18.13
C ALA A 158 9.31 6.60 18.96
N ALA A 159 9.42 6.30 20.26
CA ALA A 159 10.45 6.88 21.12
C ALA A 159 11.87 6.53 20.63
N GLY A 160 12.09 5.26 20.23
CA GLY A 160 13.35 4.82 19.64
C GLY A 160 13.66 5.49 18.30
N THR A 161 12.64 5.71 17.47
CA THR A 161 12.78 6.45 16.20
C THR A 161 13.12 7.93 16.44
N LEU A 162 12.50 8.60 17.42
CA LEU A 162 12.83 9.99 17.78
C LEU A 162 14.28 10.14 18.21
N ALA A 163 14.76 9.24 19.08
CA ALA A 163 16.15 9.25 19.53
C ALA A 163 17.15 9.09 18.38
N GLN A 164 16.76 8.41 17.29
CA GLN A 164 17.55 8.35 16.07
C GLN A 164 17.44 9.65 15.28
N MET A 165 16.23 10.16 15.06
CA MET A 165 15.98 11.43 14.37
C MET A 165 16.72 12.60 15.01
N ASP A 166 16.80 12.67 16.34
CA ASP A 166 17.51 13.72 17.09
C ASP A 166 18.99 13.87 16.71
N ARG A 167 19.61 12.79 16.25
CA ARG A 167 21.01 12.77 15.83
C ARG A 167 21.21 13.36 14.43
N PHE A 168 20.15 13.42 13.61
CA PHE A 168 20.23 13.78 12.20
C PHE A 168 19.44 15.04 11.83
N ILE A 169 18.37 15.35 12.58
CA ILE A 169 17.53 16.52 12.31
C ILE A 169 18.10 17.74 13.06
N PRO A 170 18.40 18.84 12.35
CA PRO A 170 18.83 20.09 12.96
C PRO A 170 17.84 20.60 14.03
N ALA A 171 18.37 21.23 15.09
CA ALA A 171 17.57 21.65 16.24
C ALA A 171 16.42 22.60 15.87
N ASP A 172 16.60 23.50 14.90
CA ASP A 172 15.56 24.39 14.40
C ASP A 172 14.41 23.63 13.71
N GLN A 173 14.72 22.55 13.00
CA GLN A 173 13.73 21.69 12.36
C GLN A 173 12.97 20.84 13.38
N ARG A 174 13.66 20.36 14.43
CA ARG A 174 13.01 19.66 15.54
C ARG A 174 12.10 20.58 16.35
N ALA A 175 12.50 21.83 16.58
CA ALA A 175 11.65 22.83 17.24
C ALA A 175 10.36 23.07 16.44
N ARG A 176 10.47 23.25 15.12
CA ARG A 176 9.31 23.35 14.22
C ARG A 176 8.43 22.10 14.26
N GLY A 177 9.03 20.91 14.24
CA GLY A 177 8.29 19.66 14.35
C GLY A 177 7.58 19.48 15.69
N THR A 178 8.20 19.91 16.79
CA THR A 178 7.59 19.86 18.13
C THR A 178 6.36 20.76 18.21
N GLU A 179 6.44 21.96 17.60
CA GLU A 179 5.30 22.87 17.54
C GLU A 179 4.17 22.32 16.65
N MET A 180 4.53 21.79 15.48
CA MET A 180 3.57 21.11 14.60
C MET A 180 2.92 19.89 15.27
N ALA A 181 3.63 19.15 16.12
CA ALA A 181 3.05 18.07 16.90
C ALA A 181 1.92 18.58 17.79
N LYS A 182 2.12 19.68 18.54
CA LYS A 182 1.06 20.26 19.38
C LYS A 182 -0.18 20.65 18.55
N GLN A 183 0.03 21.18 17.35
CA GLN A 183 -1.06 21.51 16.43
C GLN A 183 -1.82 20.26 15.98
N ILE A 184 -1.11 19.19 15.60
CA ILE A 184 -1.74 17.91 15.27
C ILE A 184 -2.57 17.38 16.45
N GLU A 185 -2.05 17.49 17.68
CA GLU A 185 -2.79 17.09 18.88
C GLU A 185 -4.06 17.93 19.10
N SER A 186 -3.97 19.26 18.98
CA SER A 186 -5.14 20.12 19.12
C SER A 186 -6.18 19.81 18.06
N ASP A 187 -5.77 19.69 16.80
CA ASP A 187 -6.65 19.40 15.68
C ASP A 187 -7.35 18.04 15.86
N ALA A 188 -6.62 17.03 16.34
CA ALA A 188 -7.17 15.71 16.67
C ALA A 188 -8.21 15.78 17.80
N LYS A 189 -7.92 16.54 18.87
CA LYS A 189 -8.88 16.75 19.97
C LYS A 189 -10.15 17.44 19.49
N PHE A 190 -10.02 18.48 18.67
CA PHE A 190 -11.18 19.17 18.08
C PHE A 190 -11.98 18.25 17.16
N ALA A 191 -11.32 17.45 16.32
CA ALA A 191 -11.99 16.49 15.44
C ALA A 191 -12.74 15.40 16.24
N ALA A 192 -12.18 14.93 17.35
CA ALA A 192 -12.83 13.94 18.21
C ALA A 192 -14.14 14.43 18.82
N LEU A 193 -14.27 15.72 19.12
CA LEU A 193 -15.50 16.32 19.68
C LEU A 193 -16.70 16.30 18.70
N GLY A 194 -16.44 16.22 17.39
CA GLY A 194 -17.48 16.20 16.35
C GLY A 194 -17.75 14.83 15.74
N SER A 195 -17.10 13.77 16.24
CA SER A 195 -17.15 12.44 15.64
C SER A 195 -18.23 11.56 16.29
N ALA A 196 -19.05 10.89 15.47
CA ALA A 196 -19.98 9.87 15.97
C ALA A 196 -19.21 8.68 16.59
N PRO A 197 -19.78 7.98 17.59
CA PRO A 197 -19.13 6.82 18.19
C PRO A 197 -18.85 5.73 17.15
N ILE A 198 -17.61 5.25 17.12
CA ILE A 198 -17.16 4.16 16.25
C ILE A 198 -17.78 2.86 16.78
N VAL A 199 -18.43 2.08 15.91
CA VAL A 199 -18.92 0.74 16.26
C VAL A 199 -17.74 -0.14 16.68
N PRO A 200 -17.80 -0.85 17.82
CA PRO A 200 -16.70 -1.71 18.23
C PRO A 200 -16.44 -2.78 17.17
N ASN A 201 -15.27 -2.73 16.55
CA ASN A 201 -14.81 -3.76 15.61
C ASN A 201 -13.89 -4.76 16.30
N ALA A 202 -13.54 -5.85 15.61
CA ALA A 202 -12.61 -6.85 16.12
C ALA A 202 -11.33 -6.19 16.68
N PRO A 203 -10.93 -6.50 17.94
CA PRO A 203 -9.84 -5.80 18.60
C PRO A 203 -8.53 -5.90 17.82
N ASP A 204 -7.76 -4.81 17.84
CA ASP A 204 -6.47 -4.70 17.17
C ASP A 204 -5.36 -5.40 18.00
N GLU A 205 -5.56 -6.68 18.32
CA GLU A 205 -4.72 -7.44 19.27
C GLU A 205 -3.26 -7.63 18.83
N ALA A 206 -2.93 -7.46 17.55
CA ALA A 206 -1.71 -8.07 16.99
C ALA A 206 -0.58 -7.10 16.59
N LEU A 207 -0.81 -5.79 16.53
CA LEU A 207 0.16 -4.86 15.91
C LEU A 207 0.80 -3.85 16.87
N GLY A 208 0.34 -3.73 18.11
CA GLY A 208 0.91 -2.79 19.09
C GLY A 208 2.25 -3.24 19.68
N THR A 209 2.50 -4.56 19.73
CA THR A 209 3.67 -5.14 20.42
C THR A 209 4.73 -5.71 19.49
N LYS A 210 4.38 -6.05 18.25
CA LYS A 210 5.33 -6.49 17.23
C LYS A 210 5.94 -5.27 16.51
N PRO A 211 7.25 -5.25 16.24
CA PRO A 211 7.85 -4.25 15.36
C PRO A 211 7.03 -4.14 14.08
N LEU A 212 6.66 -2.92 13.67
CA LEU A 212 6.02 -2.72 12.37
C LEU A 212 7.04 -3.10 11.30
N ALA A 213 6.92 -4.34 10.80
CA ALA A 213 7.76 -4.86 9.74
C ALA A 213 7.74 -3.86 8.56
N GLY A 214 8.90 -3.62 7.95
CA GLY A 214 9.02 -2.66 6.84
C GLY A 214 9.34 -1.22 7.25
N VAL A 215 9.18 -0.82 8.53
CA VAL A 215 9.77 0.44 9.01
C VAL A 215 11.27 0.23 9.09
N ALA A 216 11.97 0.51 8.00
CA ALA A 216 13.42 0.44 7.97
C ALA A 216 13.97 1.36 9.08
N PRO A 217 15.04 0.95 9.79
CA PRO A 217 15.74 1.87 10.67
C PRO A 217 16.10 3.13 9.88
N VAL A 218 16.08 4.27 10.57
CA VAL A 218 16.44 5.59 10.03
C VAL A 218 17.68 5.43 9.13
N LYS A 219 17.47 5.54 7.81
CA LYS A 219 18.50 5.23 6.82
C LYS A 219 19.56 6.33 6.91
N THR A 220 20.78 5.93 7.26
CA THR A 220 21.94 6.82 7.35
C THR A 220 22.20 7.49 6.01
N ALA A 221 22.23 8.82 6.02
CA ALA A 221 23.12 9.59 5.16
C ALA A 221 24.13 10.29 6.07
N THR A 222 25.40 10.31 5.65
CA THR A 222 26.48 11.05 6.32
C THR A 222 26.01 12.46 6.67
N PRO A 223 26.30 13.00 7.87
CA PRO A 223 25.87 14.34 8.25
C PRO A 223 26.31 15.33 7.17
N ALA A 224 25.35 15.97 6.51
CA ALA A 224 25.65 17.04 5.58
C ALA A 224 26.37 18.14 6.38
N LYS A 225 27.66 18.34 6.11
CA LYS A 225 28.38 19.53 6.57
C LYS A 225 27.59 20.74 6.08
N THR A 226 27.11 21.54 7.02
CA THR A 226 26.40 22.79 6.76
C THR A 226 27.32 23.72 5.96
N PRO A 227 27.00 24.12 4.71
CA PRO A 227 27.67 25.23 4.08
C PRO A 227 27.27 26.53 4.80
N PRO A 228 28.17 27.50 5.00
CA PRO A 228 27.80 28.78 5.59
C PRO A 228 26.76 29.49 4.72
N ALA A 229 25.80 30.14 5.39
CA ALA A 229 24.72 30.88 4.77
C ALA A 229 25.23 31.95 3.78
N VAL A 230 24.94 31.76 2.50
CA VAL A 230 25.07 32.83 1.50
C VAL A 230 23.78 33.67 1.57
N LYS A 231 23.93 34.93 1.96
CA LYS A 231 22.86 35.93 1.95
C LYS A 231 22.38 36.12 0.50
N ALA A 232 21.14 35.73 0.21
CA ALA A 232 20.48 36.06 -1.04
C ALA A 232 19.91 37.49 -0.95
N ALA A 233 20.54 38.42 -1.64
CA ALA A 233 19.93 39.69 -2.00
C ALA A 233 19.09 39.49 -3.26
N ALA A 234 17.81 39.82 -3.14
CA ALA A 234 16.85 39.83 -4.24
C ALA A 234 17.25 40.86 -5.31
N LYS A 235 17.06 40.51 -6.59
CA LYS A 235 16.61 41.45 -7.62
C LYS A 235 15.90 40.70 -8.75
N SER A 236 14.67 41.13 -8.94
CA SER A 236 13.70 40.84 -9.99
C SER A 236 14.11 41.41 -11.35
N ALA A 237 13.90 40.68 -12.44
CA ALA A 237 13.59 41.25 -13.75
C ALA A 237 12.93 40.19 -14.65
N GLN A 238 11.65 40.41 -14.96
CA GLN A 238 10.91 39.75 -16.03
C GLN A 238 11.29 40.40 -17.38
N ALA A 239 11.46 39.60 -18.44
CA ALA A 239 10.95 39.89 -19.79
C ALA A 239 11.26 38.74 -20.78
N LYS A 240 10.21 38.27 -21.44
CA LYS A 240 10.16 37.79 -22.84
C LYS A 240 9.03 38.61 -23.51
N PRO A 241 8.88 38.74 -24.87
CA PRO A 241 9.24 37.73 -25.87
C PRO A 241 9.59 38.18 -27.34
N VAL A 242 9.98 37.18 -28.14
CA VAL A 242 9.98 36.94 -29.63
C VAL A 242 10.60 37.90 -30.67
N SER A 243 11.50 37.34 -31.52
CA SER A 243 11.29 37.03 -32.97
C SER A 243 12.55 36.33 -33.54
N ALA A 244 12.47 35.07 -33.97
CA ALA A 244 12.33 34.58 -35.36
C ALA A 244 13.63 34.64 -36.20
N THR A 245 14.18 33.48 -36.57
CA THR A 245 14.71 33.19 -37.94
C THR A 245 14.82 31.67 -38.15
N THR A 246 14.32 31.25 -39.31
CA THR A 246 14.27 29.93 -39.94
C THR A 246 15.64 29.37 -40.35
N ALA A 247 15.84 28.04 -40.24
CA ALA A 247 16.74 27.30 -41.13
C ALA A 247 16.26 25.85 -41.30
N LYS A 248 16.34 25.39 -42.55
CA LYS A 248 15.69 24.23 -43.17
C LYS A 248 16.57 22.97 -43.05
N ALA A 249 15.91 21.83 -43.09
CA ALA A 249 16.44 20.48 -42.97
C ALA A 249 17.25 19.99 -44.20
N GLU A 250 18.17 19.06 -43.95
CA GLU A 250 18.74 18.14 -44.93
C GLU A 250 18.86 16.72 -44.31
N ALA A 251 18.49 15.68 -45.08
CA ALA A 251 18.25 14.29 -44.67
C ALA A 251 19.32 13.32 -45.22
N LYS A 252 19.73 12.26 -44.49
CA LYS A 252 19.44 10.79 -44.63
C LYS A 252 20.62 10.01 -43.96
N PRO A 253 20.60 8.66 -43.75
CA PRO A 253 19.59 7.65 -44.08
C PRO A 253 19.19 6.62 -43.01
N ALA A 254 18.03 6.02 -43.24
CA ALA A 254 17.45 4.88 -42.54
C ALA A 254 18.15 3.54 -42.89
N PRO A 255 18.18 2.56 -41.97
CA PRO A 255 18.43 1.16 -42.30
C PRO A 255 17.14 0.44 -42.74
N LYS A 256 17.27 -0.40 -43.77
CA LYS A 256 16.23 -1.25 -44.39
C LYS A 256 16.45 -2.72 -43.97
N PRO A 257 15.55 -3.67 -44.31
CA PRO A 257 14.76 -4.48 -43.39
C PRO A 257 15.32 -5.90 -43.16
N GLU A 258 15.28 -6.39 -41.93
CA GLU A 258 15.49 -7.81 -41.65
C GLU A 258 14.20 -8.62 -41.89
N THR A 259 14.40 -9.80 -42.47
CA THR A 259 13.41 -10.75 -42.97
C THR A 259 12.61 -11.44 -41.85
N PRO A 260 11.33 -11.80 -42.07
CA PRO A 260 10.49 -12.41 -41.04
C PRO A 260 10.73 -13.93 -40.96
N LYS A 261 11.20 -14.41 -39.81
CA LYS A 261 11.24 -15.83 -39.42
C LYS A 261 10.09 -16.09 -38.41
N PRO A 262 9.39 -17.25 -38.50
CA PRO A 262 7.94 -17.28 -38.40
C PRO A 262 7.41 -17.01 -36.99
N ALA A 263 6.29 -16.28 -36.96
CA ALA A 263 5.47 -16.07 -35.79
C ALA A 263 5.00 -17.41 -35.22
N ILE A 264 5.73 -17.90 -34.21
CA ILE A 264 5.20 -18.86 -33.26
C ILE A 264 4.25 -18.07 -32.37
N LEU A 265 2.96 -18.40 -32.49
CA LEU A 265 1.81 -17.94 -31.70
C LEU A 265 2.18 -17.28 -30.37
N ALA A 266 2.09 -15.95 -30.36
CA ALA A 266 2.17 -15.13 -29.16
C ALA A 266 0.97 -15.44 -28.24
N SER A 267 1.13 -16.41 -27.34
CA SER A 267 0.43 -16.43 -26.06
C SER A 267 1.23 -15.53 -25.10
N GLY A 268 1.20 -14.23 -25.39
CA GLY A 268 2.01 -13.19 -24.76
C GLY A 268 1.55 -12.88 -23.34
N GLY A 269 1.79 -13.80 -22.43
CA GLY A 269 1.61 -13.56 -21.01
C GLY A 269 2.58 -12.50 -20.49
N LYS A 270 2.04 -11.44 -19.87
CA LYS A 270 2.82 -10.29 -19.37
C LYS A 270 3.62 -10.58 -18.10
N TRP A 271 3.35 -11.70 -17.43
CA TRP A 271 4.10 -12.10 -16.25
C TRP A 271 5.45 -12.70 -16.65
N ARG A 272 6.47 -12.41 -15.84
CA ARG A 272 7.85 -12.90 -16.04
C ARG A 272 8.39 -13.46 -14.72
N ILE A 273 9.45 -14.25 -14.77
CA ILE A 273 10.18 -14.67 -13.56
C ILE A 273 11.68 -14.45 -13.77
N GLN A 274 12.39 -13.90 -12.79
CA GLN A 274 13.85 -13.82 -12.80
C GLN A 274 14.43 -15.05 -12.11
N LEU A 275 15.25 -15.81 -12.83
CA LEU A 275 15.85 -17.08 -12.42
C LEU A 275 17.31 -16.94 -11.90
N GLY A 276 17.75 -15.70 -11.67
CA GLY A 276 19.04 -15.38 -11.09
C GLY A 276 19.75 -14.21 -11.80
N ALA A 277 20.86 -13.79 -11.20
CA ALA A 277 21.81 -12.83 -11.78
C ALA A 277 23.20 -13.46 -11.77
N PHE A 278 23.87 -13.45 -12.92
CA PHE A 278 25.10 -14.19 -13.16
C PHE A 278 26.22 -13.23 -13.57
N LYS A 279 27.45 -13.49 -13.13
CA LYS A 279 28.62 -12.69 -13.50
C LYS A 279 29.04 -12.86 -14.98
N ALA A 280 28.51 -13.88 -15.66
CA ALA A 280 28.81 -14.17 -17.06
C ALA A 280 27.59 -14.75 -17.79
N ASP A 281 27.47 -14.46 -19.09
CA ASP A 281 26.34 -14.92 -19.93
C ASP A 281 26.27 -16.44 -20.02
N GLY A 282 27.43 -17.10 -20.12
CA GLY A 282 27.50 -18.56 -20.18
C GLY A 282 26.90 -19.25 -18.95
N ALA A 283 27.03 -18.64 -17.76
CA ALA A 283 26.43 -19.18 -16.54
C ALA A 283 24.90 -19.01 -16.53
N ALA A 284 24.39 -17.89 -17.04
CA ALA A 284 22.95 -17.68 -17.21
C ALA A 284 22.36 -18.68 -18.22
N GLN A 285 23.04 -18.90 -19.36
CA GLN A 285 22.61 -19.86 -20.38
C GLN A 285 22.64 -21.30 -19.87
N ALA A 286 23.67 -21.67 -19.10
CA ALA A 286 23.75 -22.98 -18.47
C ALA A 286 22.61 -23.20 -17.46
N GLN A 287 22.24 -22.17 -16.70
CA GLN A 287 21.09 -22.23 -15.79
C GLN A 287 19.78 -22.44 -16.55
N TRP A 288 19.56 -21.72 -17.66
CA TRP A 288 18.38 -21.92 -18.47
C TRP A 288 18.29 -23.34 -19.03
N LYS A 289 19.40 -23.89 -19.56
CA LYS A 289 19.42 -25.28 -20.07
C LYS A 289 18.99 -26.32 -19.03
N LYS A 290 19.34 -26.12 -17.75
CA LYS A 290 18.91 -27.00 -16.65
C LYS A 290 17.43 -26.88 -16.31
N LEU A 291 16.87 -25.68 -16.49
CA LEU A 291 15.49 -25.36 -16.08
C LEU A 291 14.48 -25.46 -17.22
N ALA A 292 14.90 -25.36 -18.48
CA ALA A 292 14.02 -25.23 -19.66
C ALA A 292 12.97 -26.36 -19.74
N GLY A 293 13.35 -27.61 -19.45
CA GLY A 293 12.42 -28.75 -19.45
C GLY A 293 11.33 -28.68 -18.37
N ARG A 294 11.46 -27.78 -17.39
CA ARG A 294 10.49 -27.52 -16.31
C ARG A 294 9.69 -26.22 -16.54
N MET A 295 9.97 -25.52 -17.64
CA MET A 295 9.46 -24.19 -17.96
C MET A 295 8.58 -24.27 -19.21
N SER A 296 7.42 -24.94 -19.08
CA SER A 296 6.50 -25.16 -20.20
C SER A 296 5.97 -23.83 -20.76
N GLY A 297 6.26 -23.57 -22.04
CA GLY A 297 5.76 -22.39 -22.76
C GLY A 297 6.49 -21.08 -22.43
N ALA A 298 7.58 -21.12 -21.68
CA ALA A 298 8.35 -19.93 -21.34
C ALA A 298 9.61 -19.77 -22.21
N SER A 299 9.94 -18.51 -22.53
CA SER A 299 11.14 -18.15 -23.31
C SER A 299 12.16 -17.44 -22.44
N PRO A 300 13.47 -17.70 -22.59
CA PRO A 300 14.50 -16.99 -21.86
C PRO A 300 14.76 -15.60 -22.44
N SER A 301 15.09 -14.66 -21.56
CA SER A 301 15.61 -13.33 -21.83
C SER A 301 16.85 -13.13 -20.96
N TYR A 302 17.91 -12.59 -21.57
CA TYR A 302 19.19 -12.33 -20.91
C TYR A 302 19.41 -10.83 -20.83
N GLU A 303 19.03 -10.23 -19.71
CA GLU A 303 19.04 -8.78 -19.53
C GLU A 303 20.36 -8.34 -18.89
N LYS A 304 21.12 -7.48 -19.58
CA LYS A 304 22.38 -6.92 -19.08
C LYS A 304 22.10 -5.82 -18.04
N ALA A 305 22.71 -5.94 -16.86
CA ALA A 305 22.60 -4.96 -15.79
C ALA A 305 23.99 -4.72 -15.17
N GLY A 306 24.77 -3.83 -15.76
CA GLY A 306 26.16 -3.59 -15.35
C GLY A 306 27.02 -4.85 -15.55
N PRO A 307 27.79 -5.31 -14.54
CA PRO A 307 28.66 -6.49 -14.67
C PRO A 307 27.91 -7.83 -14.56
N VAL A 308 26.58 -7.83 -14.48
CA VAL A 308 25.79 -9.05 -14.32
C VAL A 308 24.73 -9.20 -15.41
N THR A 309 24.41 -10.46 -15.71
CA THR A 309 23.37 -10.88 -16.65
C THR A 309 22.23 -11.49 -15.87
N ARG A 310 21.04 -10.90 -15.96
CA ARG A 310 19.82 -11.43 -15.35
C ARG A 310 19.18 -12.40 -16.32
N LEU A 311 18.94 -13.63 -15.86
CA LEU A 311 18.12 -14.59 -16.59
C LEU A 311 16.66 -14.36 -16.22
N VAL A 312 15.84 -14.00 -17.19
CA VAL A 312 14.39 -13.80 -17.03
C VAL A 312 13.67 -14.78 -17.95
N ALA A 313 12.66 -15.49 -17.46
CA ALA A 313 11.75 -16.27 -18.30
C ALA A 313 10.44 -15.50 -18.49
N THR A 314 9.94 -15.46 -19.72
CA THR A 314 8.76 -14.70 -20.15
C THR A 314 7.73 -15.64 -20.78
N GLY A 315 6.49 -15.17 -20.96
CA GLY A 315 5.41 -15.97 -21.58
C GLY A 315 4.38 -16.52 -20.60
N PHE A 316 4.35 -16.06 -19.34
CA PHE A 316 3.38 -16.52 -18.36
C PHE A 316 2.08 -15.71 -18.44
N ALA A 317 0.97 -16.37 -18.79
CA ALA A 317 -0.35 -15.78 -18.99
C ALA A 317 -0.97 -15.24 -17.69
N SER A 318 -0.53 -15.73 -16.52
CA SER A 318 -1.06 -15.34 -15.22
C SER A 318 -0.01 -15.39 -14.12
N SER A 319 -0.30 -14.71 -13.00
CA SER A 319 0.49 -14.80 -11.78
C SER A 319 0.60 -16.23 -11.28
N THR A 320 -0.49 -17.01 -11.35
CA THR A 320 -0.51 -18.42 -10.95
C THR A 320 0.48 -19.24 -11.76
N GLN A 321 0.52 -19.05 -13.08
CA GLN A 321 1.46 -19.78 -13.95
C GLN A 321 2.92 -19.39 -13.64
N ALA A 322 3.18 -18.09 -13.43
CA ALA A 322 4.51 -17.60 -13.05
C ALA A 322 4.94 -18.12 -11.65
N ASN A 323 4.03 -18.16 -10.68
CA ASN A 323 4.28 -18.69 -9.33
C ASN A 323 4.57 -20.19 -9.35
N GLN A 324 3.83 -20.97 -10.15
CA GLN A 324 4.08 -22.41 -10.32
C GLN A 324 5.44 -22.68 -10.95
N ALA A 325 5.79 -21.96 -12.02
CA ALA A 325 7.10 -22.04 -12.66
C ALA A 325 8.22 -21.64 -11.69
N CYS A 326 7.98 -20.62 -10.87
CA CYS A 326 8.95 -20.17 -9.88
C CYS A 326 9.16 -21.17 -8.75
N ALA A 327 8.11 -21.84 -8.29
CA ALA A 327 8.20 -22.93 -7.33
C ALA A 327 8.97 -24.13 -7.90
N ALA A 328 8.77 -24.45 -9.19
CA ALA A 328 9.52 -25.50 -9.88
C ALA A 328 11.02 -25.17 -9.99
N ALA A 329 11.38 -23.91 -10.28
CA ALA A 329 12.76 -23.44 -10.27
C ALA A 329 13.40 -23.58 -8.88
N LYS A 330 12.69 -23.16 -7.82
CA LYS A 330 13.19 -23.26 -6.43
C LYS A 330 13.42 -24.70 -6.00
N LYS A 331 12.52 -25.62 -6.36
CA LYS A 331 12.70 -27.07 -6.13
C LYS A 331 13.92 -27.64 -6.86
N ALA A 332 14.30 -27.06 -7.99
CA ALA A 332 15.51 -27.41 -8.73
C ALA A 332 16.78 -26.68 -8.23
N GLY A 333 16.70 -25.98 -7.09
CA GLY A 333 17.82 -25.26 -6.49
C GLY A 333 18.14 -23.91 -7.13
N ALA A 334 17.25 -23.38 -7.99
CA ALA A 334 17.43 -22.08 -8.61
C ALA A 334 16.78 -20.96 -7.78
N ALA A 335 17.46 -19.81 -7.70
CA ALA A 335 16.81 -18.59 -7.25
C ALA A 335 15.66 -18.23 -8.20
N CYS A 336 14.53 -17.79 -7.66
CA CYS A 336 13.44 -17.33 -8.49
C CYS A 336 12.63 -16.21 -7.83
N LEU A 337 12.36 -15.16 -8.62
CA LEU A 337 11.51 -14.01 -8.29
C LEU A 337 10.45 -13.84 -9.38
N VAL A 338 9.17 -13.78 -9.00
CA VAL A 338 8.08 -13.48 -9.93
C VAL A 338 8.02 -11.97 -10.16
N ILE A 339 7.89 -11.56 -11.42
CA ILE A 339 7.83 -10.18 -11.88
C ILE A 339 6.44 -9.95 -12.49
N ALA A 340 5.68 -9.04 -11.88
CA ALA A 340 4.38 -8.60 -12.39
C ALA A 340 4.54 -7.77 -13.69
N PRO A 341 3.48 -7.71 -14.53
CA PRO A 341 3.44 -6.94 -15.78
C PRO A 341 3.88 -5.47 -15.67
#